data_AF-M5TTW1-F1
#
_entry.id   AF-M5TTW1-F1
#
_cell.length_a   1.000
_cell.length_b   1.000
_cell.length_c   1.000
_cell.angle_alpha   90.00
_cell.angle_beta   90.00
_cell.angle_gamma   90.00
#
_symmetry.space_group_name_H-M   'P 1'
#
loop_
_entity.id
_entity.type
_entity.pdbx_description
1 polymer ?
#
loop_
_entity_poly.entity_id
_entity_poly.type
_entity_poly.pdbx_seq_one_letter_code
_entity_poly.pdbx_strand_id
1 'polypeptide(L)' 'MIVSAWTDTGGERQIMGVRHREYPMEGWQFHPESFLTEPGIKLLTRFLKWS' A
#
# COMPACT_ATOMS: atom_id res chain seq x y z
N MET A 1 -13.31 4.18 -5.66
CA MET A 1 -12.08 3.80 -4.92
C MET A 1 -12.31 3.91 -3.40
N ILE A 2 -11.48 3.25 -2.60
CA ILE A 2 -11.41 3.38 -1.13
C ILE A 2 -9.95 3.60 -0.71
N VAL A 3 -9.73 4.32 0.39
CA VAL A 3 -8.37 4.50 0.93
C VAL A 3 -7.99 3.24 1.72
N SER A 4 -6.83 2.65 1.40
CA SER A 4 -6.34 1.42 2.03
C SER A 4 -5.16 1.65 2.99
N ALA A 5 -4.42 2.74 2.87
CA ALA A 5 -3.30 3.07 3.76
C ALA A 5 -3.12 4.58 3.95
N TRP A 6 -2.63 4.95 5.13
CA TRP A 6 -2.33 6.33 5.54
C TRP A 6 -0.97 6.39 6.26
N THR A 7 -0.32 7.53 6.23
CA THR A 7 0.82 7.87 7.10
C THR A 7 0.56 9.21 7.79
N ASP A 8 1.17 9.41 8.96
CA ASP A 8 1.26 10.71 9.60
C ASP A 8 2.50 11.43 9.07
N THR A 9 2.32 12.65 8.58
CA THR A 9 3.39 13.54 8.12
C THR A 9 3.24 14.86 8.86
N GLY A 10 3.87 14.95 10.03
CA GLY A 10 3.94 16.20 10.80
C GLY A 10 2.59 16.67 11.36
N GLY A 11 1.70 15.74 11.73
CA GLY A 11 0.37 16.05 12.25
C GLY A 11 -0.73 16.06 11.19
N GLU A 12 -0.38 15.86 9.92
CA GLU A 12 -1.32 15.67 8.83
C GLU A 12 -1.35 14.21 8.37
N ARG A 13 -2.53 13.73 7.95
CA ARG A 13 -2.67 12.39 7.38
C ARG A 13 -2.51 12.44 5.87
N GLN A 14 -1.51 11.73 5.37
CA GLN A 14 -1.27 11.55 3.94
C GLN A 14 -1.75 10.16 3.49
N ILE A 15 -2.44 10.11 2.35
CA ILE A 15 -2.87 8.85 1.74
C ILE A 15 -1.65 8.15 1.14
N MET A 16 -1.47 6.87 1.50
CA MET A 16 -0.35 6.04 1.03
C MET A 16 -0.79 4.86 0.16
N GLY A 17 -2.08 4.54 0.15
CA GLY A 17 -2.62 3.44 -0.63
C GLY A 17 -4.10 3.61 -0.93
N VAL A 18 -4.50 3.21 -2.13
CA VAL A 18 -5.88 3.23 -2.60
C VAL A 18 -6.23 1.91 -3.29
N ARG A 19 -7.48 1.46 -3.09
CA ARG A 19 -7.99 0.24 -3.69
C ARG A 19 -9.25 0.49 -4.52
N HIS A 20 -9.40 -0.23 -5.62
CA HIS A 20 -10.65 -0.26 -6.36
C HIS A 20 -11.73 -1.02 -5.55
N ARG A 21 -13.00 -0.63 -5.69
CA ARG A 21 -14.09 -1.28 -4.93
C ARG A 21 -14.49 -2.63 -5.50
N GLU A 22 -14.38 -2.76 -6.82
CA GLU A 22 -14.95 -3.88 -7.57
C GLU A 22 -13.89 -4.75 -8.25
N TYR A 23 -12.67 -4.23 -8.41
CA TYR A 23 -11.59 -4.91 -9.13
C TYR A 23 -10.43 -5.20 -8.16
N PRO A 24 -9.68 -6.29 -8.34
CA PRO A 24 -8.50 -6.63 -7.54
C PRO A 24 -7.31 -5.74 -7.94
N MET A 25 -7.49 -4.42 -7.79
CA MET A 25 -6.52 -3.41 -8.16
C MET A 25 -6.24 -2.50 -6.97
N GLU A 26 -4.96 -2.34 -6.65
CA GLU A 26 -4.46 -1.51 -5.56
C GLU A 26 -3.23 -0.73 -6.03
N GLY A 27 -3.14 0.53 -5.62
CA GLY A 27 -2.01 1.42 -5.89
C GLY A 27 -1.40 1.92 -4.60
N TRP A 28 -0.08 1.91 -4.52
CA TRP A 28 0.69 2.39 -3.36
C TRP A 28 1.60 3.54 -3.76
N GLN A 29 1.71 4.53 -2.87
CA GLN A 29 2.59 5.69 -3.08
C GLN A 29 4.05 5.40 -2.72
N PHE A 30 4.29 4.38 -1.88
CA PHE A 30 5.64 3.91 -1.54
C PHE A 30 6.11 2.87 -2.55
N HIS A 31 7.43 2.79 -2.74
CA HIS A 31 8.12 1.76 -3.51
C HIS A 31 8.48 0.59 -2.58
N PRO A 32 7.66 -0.47 -2.47
CA PRO A 32 7.95 -1.62 -1.61
C PRO A 32 9.28 -2.30 -1.98
N GLU A 33 9.71 -2.18 -3.24
CA GLU A 33 11.00 -2.69 -3.73
C GLU A 33 12.22 -1.93 -3.15
N SER A 34 12.05 -0.65 -2.79
CA SER A 34 13.12 0.16 -2.22
C SER A 34 13.23 0.01 -0.70
N PHE A 35 12.16 -0.47 -0.06
CA PHE A 35 12.05 -0.64 1.40
C PHE A 35 12.23 -2.11 1.79
N LEU A 36 13.36 -2.72 1.39
CA LEU A 36 13.80 -4.11 1.68
C LEU A 36 14.08 -4.35 3.19
N THR A 37 13.15 -3.94 4.04
CA THR A 37 13.01 -4.42 5.42
C THR A 37 11.97 -5.54 5.43
N GLU A 38 12.03 -6.40 6.44
CA GLU A 38 11.14 -7.56 6.64
C GLU A 38 9.63 -7.29 6.43
N PRO A 39 9.08 -6.08 6.73
CA PRO A 39 7.70 -5.72 6.42
C PRO A 39 7.39 -5.59 4.92
N GLY A 40 8.34 -5.10 4.11
CA GLY A 40 8.14 -4.84 2.68
C GLY A 40 7.91 -6.11 1.86
N ILE A 41 8.70 -7.16 2.13
CA ILE A 41 8.55 -8.47 1.49
C ILE A 41 7.20 -9.12 1.82
N LYS A 42 6.73 -8.99 3.07
CA LYS A 42 5.42 -9.51 3.50
C LYS A 42 4.27 -8.79 2.78
N LEU A 43 4.36 -7.47 2.61
CA LEU A 43 3.37 -6.68 1.87
C LEU A 43 3.34 -7.06 0.40
N LEU A 44 4.50 -7.14 -0.24
CA LEU A 44 4.61 -7.54 -1.65
C LEU A 44 4.05 -8.96 -1.88
N THR A 45 4.35 -9.90 -0.97
CA THR A 45 3.81 -11.27 -1.05
C THR A 45 2.28 -11.28 -0.95
N ARG A 46 1.69 -10.47 -0.07
CA ARG A 46 0.23 -10.35 0.05
C ARG A 46 -0.38 -9.76 -1.21
N PHE A 47 0.26 -8.77 -1.81
CA PHE A 47 -0.18 -8.17 -3.07
C PHE A 47 -0.17 -9.18 -4.21
N LEU A 48 0.93 -9.92 -4.38
CA LEU A 48 1.06 -10.93 -5.43
C LEU A 48 0.08 -12.12 -5.25
N LYS A 49 -0.25 -12.47 -4.00
CA LYS A 49 -1.24 -13.51 -3.68
C LYS A 49 -2.70 -13.07 -3.80
N TRP A 50 -2.95 -11.79 -4.07
CA TRP A 50 -4.32 -11.27 -4.21
C TRP A 50 -4.90 -11.62 -5.61
N SER A 51 -4.04 -11.89 -6.60
CA SER A 51 -4.42 -12.44 -7.91
C SER A 51 -4.83 -13.90 -7.84
#